data_AF-A0A3Q2R3I6-F1
#
_entry.id   AF-A0A3Q2R3I6-F1
#
_cell.length_a   1.000
_cell.length_b   1.000
_cell.length_c   1.000
_cell.angle_alpha   90.00
_cell.angle_beta   90.00
_cell.angle_gamma   90.00
#
_symmetry.space_group_name_H-M   'P 1'
#
loop_
_entity.id
_entity.type
_entity.pdbx_description
1 polymer ?
#
loop_
_entity_poly.entity_id
_entity_poly.type
_entity_poly.pdbx_seq_one_letter_code
_entity_poly.pdbx_strand_id
1 'polypeptide(L)'
;MGVVHRDLKPENLLLASKCKNAAVKLADFGLAIEVQGEQQAWFGFAGTPGYLSPEVLRKEAYGKPVDIWACGVILYILLVGYPPFWDEDQHKLYQQIKAGAYDFPSPEWDTVTPEAKNLINQMLTINPAKRITAQEALKHPWVCQRSTVASMMHRQETVECLKKFNARRKLKGAILTTMLVSRNFSVGRQTTAPASVSGVAGTTAGIVEQAAKSLLNKKADVKPQTNSTRNSIVTSPKGNIPSAALVRSCVLSVCLSVCLPVCLSVCLSVCLSVC
;
A
#
# COMPACT_ATOMS: atom_id res chain seq x y z
N MET A 1 -8.85 9.33 -19.40
CA MET A 1 -7.50 9.44 -20.01
C MET A 1 -7.04 8.02 -20.31
N GLY A 2 -6.05 7.78 -21.17
CA GLY A 2 -5.61 6.41 -21.46
C GLY A 2 -4.53 5.93 -20.51
N VAL A 3 -4.62 6.16 -19.19
CA VAL A 3 -3.48 5.91 -18.27
C VAL A 3 -3.82 4.82 -17.25
N VAL A 4 -2.84 3.96 -16.96
CA VAL A 4 -2.91 2.95 -15.88
C VAL A 4 -1.78 3.22 -14.90
N HIS A 5 -2.08 3.35 -13.61
CA HIS A 5 -1.12 3.75 -12.58
C HIS A 5 -0.18 2.61 -12.16
N ARG A 6 -0.70 1.38 -12.03
CA ARG A 6 0.04 0.15 -11.68
C ARG A 6 0.72 0.09 -10.30
N ASP A 7 0.59 1.13 -9.48
CA ASP A 7 1.18 1.17 -8.14
C ASP A 7 0.29 1.95 -7.16
N LEU A 8 -1.02 1.74 -7.26
CA LEU A 8 -1.96 2.26 -6.27
C LEU A 8 -1.74 1.57 -4.92
N LYS A 9 -1.47 2.39 -3.91
CA LYS A 9 -1.24 1.99 -2.53
C LYS A 9 -1.44 3.19 -1.59
N PRO A 10 -1.63 2.98 -0.29
CA PRO A 10 -1.88 4.07 0.66
C PRO A 10 -0.83 5.19 0.65
N GLU A 11 0.43 4.90 0.30
CA GLU A 11 1.50 5.90 0.15
C GLU A 11 1.23 6.93 -0.93
N ASN A 12 0.52 6.52 -1.98
CA ASN A 12 0.24 7.32 -3.16
C ASN A 12 -1.12 8.05 -3.03
N LEU A 13 -1.76 7.96 -1.86
CA LEU A 13 -2.98 8.68 -1.50
C LEU A 13 -2.66 9.81 -0.51
N LEU A 14 -2.59 11.04 -1.01
CA LEU A 14 -2.23 12.22 -0.21
C LEU A 14 -3.46 13.10 0.07
N LEU A 15 -3.51 13.75 1.24
CA LEU A 15 -4.48 14.83 1.44
C LEU A 15 -3.92 16.15 0.91
N ALA A 16 -4.75 16.92 0.20
CA ALA A 16 -4.39 18.21 -0.38
C ALA A 16 -4.02 19.26 0.69
N SER A 17 -4.56 19.12 1.91
CA SER A 17 -4.25 20.00 3.03
C SER A 17 -4.51 19.29 4.37
N LYS A 18 -4.22 19.98 5.48
CA LYS A 18 -4.54 19.52 6.84
C LYS A 18 -5.97 19.87 7.28
N CYS A 19 -6.73 20.58 6.44
CA CYS A 19 -8.08 21.00 6.79
C CYS A 19 -9.02 19.79 6.88
N LYS A 20 -10.07 19.90 7.71
CA LYS A 20 -11.16 18.92 7.68
C LYS A 20 -11.73 18.87 6.26
N ASN A 21 -12.05 17.66 5.77
CA ASN A 21 -12.56 17.41 4.42
C ASN A 21 -11.61 17.78 3.28
N ALA A 22 -10.30 17.83 3.52
CA ALA A 22 -9.33 17.99 2.44
C ALA A 22 -9.50 16.89 1.37
N ALA A 23 -9.40 17.28 0.10
CA ALA A 23 -9.47 16.33 -1.01
C ALA A 23 -8.30 15.35 -0.95
N VAL A 24 -8.55 14.08 -1.29
CA VAL A 24 -7.50 13.10 -1.56
C VAL A 24 -6.94 13.37 -2.97
N LYS A 25 -5.63 13.16 -3.15
CA LYS A 25 -4.93 13.29 -4.42
C LYS A 25 -4.04 12.08 -4.64
N LEU A 26 -4.05 11.55 -5.86
CA LEU A 26 -3.06 10.56 -6.28
C LEU A 26 -1.70 11.23 -6.48
N ALA A 27 -0.66 10.48 -6.19
CA ALA A 27 0.73 10.86 -6.40
C ALA A 27 1.52 9.68 -6.96
N ASP A 28 2.72 9.98 -7.47
CA ASP A 28 3.69 9.00 -7.94
C ASP A 28 3.24 8.14 -9.13
N PHE A 29 3.27 8.76 -10.31
CA PHE A 29 3.02 8.11 -11.60
C PHE A 29 4.30 7.47 -12.19
N GLY A 30 5.34 7.22 -11.39
CA GLY A 30 6.63 6.71 -11.87
C GLY A 30 6.56 5.32 -12.52
N LEU A 31 5.51 4.56 -12.22
CA LEU A 31 5.21 3.26 -12.86
C LEU A 31 4.02 3.32 -13.81
N ALA A 32 3.42 4.49 -14.04
CA ALA A 32 2.25 4.62 -14.90
C ALA A 32 2.59 4.34 -16.37
N ILE A 33 1.60 3.90 -17.12
CA ILE A 33 1.69 3.64 -18.56
C ILE A 33 0.50 4.25 -19.29
N GLU A 34 0.70 4.52 -20.57
CA GLU A 34 -0.39 4.86 -21.49
C GLU A 34 -0.90 3.60 -22.20
N VAL A 35 -2.21 3.52 -22.34
CA VAL A 35 -2.95 2.46 -23.02
C VAL A 35 -3.93 3.11 -24.00
N GLN A 36 -4.05 2.53 -25.20
CA GLN A 36 -4.99 3.01 -26.20
C GLN A 36 -6.36 2.34 -26.02
N GLY A 37 -7.36 3.12 -25.64
CA GLY A 37 -8.72 2.61 -25.40
C GLY A 37 -8.74 1.53 -24.32
N GLU A 38 -9.28 0.36 -24.66
CA GLU A 38 -9.36 -0.83 -23.80
C GLU A 38 -8.32 -1.91 -24.16
N GLN A 39 -7.31 -1.57 -24.96
CA GLN A 39 -6.26 -2.51 -25.33
C GLN A 39 -5.50 -3.01 -24.10
N GLN A 40 -5.26 -4.32 -24.08
CA GLN A 40 -4.43 -4.98 -23.08
C GLN A 40 -3.14 -5.46 -23.73
N ALA A 41 -2.02 -5.29 -23.05
CA ALA A 41 -0.73 -5.78 -23.49
C ALA A 41 0.12 -6.20 -22.28
N TRP A 42 1.26 -6.83 -22.54
CA TRP A 42 2.24 -7.11 -21.50
C TRP A 42 3.15 -5.90 -21.30
N PHE A 43 2.93 -5.15 -20.22
CA PHE A 43 3.72 -3.95 -19.90
C PHE A 43 4.84 -4.23 -18.87
N GLY A 44 5.17 -5.50 -18.65
CA GLY A 44 6.16 -5.94 -17.68
C GLY A 44 5.60 -6.13 -16.27
N PHE A 45 6.45 -6.69 -15.41
CA PHE A 45 6.15 -6.93 -13.99
C PHE A 45 6.55 -5.70 -13.17
N ALA A 46 5.57 -4.95 -12.68
CA ALA A 46 5.79 -3.74 -11.87
C ALA A 46 4.66 -3.56 -10.85
N GLY A 47 4.97 -2.93 -9.72
CA GLY A 47 4.02 -2.63 -8.63
C GLY A 47 4.46 -3.19 -7.28
N THR A 48 3.70 -2.85 -6.23
CA THR A 48 3.99 -3.27 -4.86
C THR A 48 3.35 -4.64 -4.56
N PRO A 49 4.08 -5.67 -4.06
CA PRO A 49 3.64 -7.07 -3.98
C PRO A 49 2.22 -7.33 -3.46
N GLY A 50 1.80 -6.71 -2.37
CA GLY A 50 0.46 -6.91 -1.78
C GLY A 50 -0.70 -6.26 -2.54
N TYR A 51 -0.43 -5.48 -3.58
CA TYR A 51 -1.41 -4.77 -4.40
C TYR A 51 -1.38 -5.23 -5.86
N LEU A 52 -0.47 -6.14 -6.23
CA LEU A 52 -0.39 -6.73 -7.57
C LEU A 52 -1.66 -7.54 -7.87
N SER A 53 -2.16 -7.41 -9.09
CA SER A 53 -3.32 -8.19 -9.55
C SER A 53 -2.92 -9.59 -10.04
N PRO A 54 -3.86 -10.56 -10.08
CA PRO A 54 -3.58 -11.92 -10.51
C PRO A 54 -2.99 -12.02 -11.92
N GLU A 55 -3.51 -11.25 -12.87
CA GLU A 55 -3.07 -11.25 -14.27
C GLU A 55 -1.62 -10.77 -14.42
N VAL A 56 -1.17 -9.80 -13.62
CA VAL A 56 0.24 -9.38 -13.60
C VAL A 56 1.14 -10.50 -13.07
N LEU A 57 0.71 -11.19 -12.00
CA LEU A 57 1.45 -12.32 -11.42
C LEU A 57 1.48 -13.55 -12.33
N ARG A 58 0.47 -13.74 -13.16
CA ARG A 58 0.41 -14.80 -14.18
C ARG A 58 1.16 -14.46 -15.46
N LYS A 59 1.69 -13.23 -15.57
CA LYS A 59 2.35 -12.71 -16.76
C LYS A 59 1.43 -12.64 -17.99
N GLU A 60 0.15 -12.35 -17.74
CA GLU A 60 -0.87 -12.18 -18.77
C GLU A 60 -0.91 -10.72 -19.25
N ALA A 61 -1.46 -10.49 -20.44
CA ALA A 61 -1.76 -9.12 -20.89
C ALA A 61 -2.72 -8.45 -19.91
N TYR A 62 -2.49 -7.17 -19.61
CA TYR A 62 -3.29 -6.43 -18.65
C TYR A 62 -3.51 -4.99 -19.11
N GLY A 63 -4.36 -4.26 -18.38
CA GLY A 63 -4.69 -2.86 -18.64
C GLY A 63 -5.33 -2.21 -17.41
N LYS A 64 -6.28 -1.31 -17.62
CA LYS A 64 -7.00 -0.56 -16.56
C LYS A 64 -7.50 -1.39 -15.36
N PRO A 65 -7.96 -2.66 -15.51
CA PRO A 65 -8.47 -3.44 -14.37
C PRO A 65 -7.46 -3.69 -13.23
N VAL A 66 -6.14 -3.58 -13.47
CA VAL A 66 -5.13 -3.77 -12.41
C VAL A 66 -5.27 -2.74 -11.29
N ASP A 67 -5.66 -1.50 -11.63
CA ASP A 67 -5.86 -0.42 -10.67
C ASP A 67 -7.13 -0.64 -9.83
N ILE A 68 -8.15 -1.29 -10.39
CA ILE A 68 -9.36 -1.67 -9.64
C ILE A 68 -9.05 -2.73 -8.59
N TRP A 69 -8.20 -3.71 -8.93
CA TRP A 69 -7.76 -4.71 -7.97
C TRP A 69 -7.06 -4.05 -6.77
N ALA A 70 -6.12 -3.14 -7.05
CA ALA A 70 -5.43 -2.38 -6.00
C ALA A 70 -6.41 -1.53 -5.16
N CYS A 71 -7.43 -0.92 -5.79
CA CYS A 71 -8.50 -0.23 -5.07
C CYS A 71 -9.27 -1.16 -4.11
N GLY A 72 -9.54 -2.40 -4.52
CA GLY A 72 -10.18 -3.41 -3.65
C GLY A 72 -9.33 -3.74 -2.42
N VAL A 73 -8.02 -3.90 -2.61
CA VAL A 73 -7.06 -4.11 -1.51
C VAL A 73 -7.04 -2.90 -0.56
N ILE A 74 -7.02 -1.68 -1.10
CA ILE A 74 -7.05 -0.44 -0.30
C ILE A 74 -8.37 -0.32 0.47
N LEU A 75 -9.51 -0.60 -0.15
CA LEU A 75 -10.83 -0.54 0.49
C LEU A 75 -10.91 -1.50 1.67
N TYR A 76 -10.44 -2.74 1.49
CA TYR A 76 -10.36 -3.73 2.56
C TYR A 76 -9.56 -3.17 3.76
N ILE A 77 -8.35 -2.66 3.50
CA ILE A 77 -7.48 -2.08 4.55
C ILE A 77 -8.16 -0.89 5.23
N LEU A 78 -8.85 -0.03 4.49
CA LEU A 78 -9.52 1.14 5.07
C LEU A 78 -10.63 0.74 6.06
N LEU A 79 -11.32 -0.38 5.83
CA LEU A 79 -12.44 -0.84 6.65
C LEU A 79 -12.00 -1.52 7.95
N VAL A 80 -10.93 -2.32 7.92
CA VAL A 80 -10.51 -3.16 9.06
C VAL A 80 -9.05 -3.01 9.49
N GLY A 81 -8.23 -2.33 8.69
CA GLY A 81 -6.87 -1.93 9.07
C GLY A 81 -5.76 -2.96 8.79
N TYR A 82 -6.08 -4.11 8.22
CA TYR A 82 -5.13 -5.12 7.76
C TYR A 82 -5.40 -5.53 6.29
N PRO A 83 -4.41 -6.03 5.55
CA PRO A 83 -4.57 -6.38 4.13
C PRO A 83 -5.32 -7.72 3.93
N PRO A 84 -6.03 -7.91 2.80
CA PRO A 84 -6.71 -9.15 2.46
C PRO A 84 -5.74 -10.29 2.12
N PHE A 85 -4.54 -9.97 1.61
CA PHE A 85 -3.50 -10.93 1.26
C PHE A 85 -2.23 -10.59 2.05
N TRP A 86 -1.70 -11.58 2.76
CA TRP A 86 -0.47 -11.40 3.51
C TRP A 86 0.21 -12.74 3.80
N ASP A 87 1.51 -12.77 3.55
CA ASP A 87 2.41 -13.83 4.00
C ASP A 87 3.82 -13.23 4.17
N GLU A 88 4.65 -13.89 4.97
CA GLU A 88 6.08 -13.57 5.07
C GLU A 88 6.85 -14.08 3.85
N ASP A 89 6.41 -15.23 3.32
CA ASP A 89 6.91 -15.81 2.09
C ASP A 89 6.21 -15.17 0.88
N GLN A 90 6.99 -14.48 0.06
CA GLN A 90 6.47 -13.79 -1.11
C GLN A 90 5.81 -14.75 -2.12
N HIS A 91 6.30 -15.99 -2.24
CA HIS A 91 5.71 -16.98 -3.13
C HIS A 91 4.31 -17.38 -2.65
N LYS A 92 4.13 -17.59 -1.35
CA LYS A 92 2.82 -17.87 -0.75
C LYS A 92 1.86 -16.69 -0.90
N LEU A 93 2.33 -15.47 -0.67
CA LEU A 93 1.55 -14.25 -0.95
C LEU A 93 1.05 -14.23 -2.40
N TYR A 94 1.92 -14.51 -3.37
CA TYR A 94 1.53 -14.54 -4.78
C TYR A 94 0.56 -15.68 -5.11
N GLN A 95 0.65 -16.82 -4.41
CA GLN A 95 -0.34 -17.89 -4.54
C GLN A 95 -1.72 -17.46 -4.00
N GLN A 96 -1.77 -16.81 -2.84
CA GLN A 96 -3.02 -16.27 -2.28
C GLN A 96 -3.69 -15.28 -3.25
N ILE A 97 -2.92 -14.32 -3.78
CA ILE A 97 -3.41 -13.32 -4.75
C ILE A 97 -3.94 -14.01 -6.01
N LYS A 98 -3.16 -14.92 -6.61
CA LYS A 98 -3.59 -15.64 -7.83
C LYS A 98 -4.84 -16.50 -7.61
N ALA A 99 -5.04 -17.01 -6.40
CA ALA A 99 -6.22 -17.78 -6.04
C ALA A 99 -7.40 -16.90 -5.60
N GLY A 100 -7.20 -15.59 -5.42
CA GLY A 100 -8.19 -14.71 -4.80
C GLY A 100 -8.57 -15.16 -3.38
N ALA A 101 -7.62 -15.74 -2.65
CA ALA A 101 -7.84 -16.31 -1.32
C ALA A 101 -7.79 -15.20 -0.25
N TYR A 102 -8.95 -14.60 0.03
CA TYR A 102 -9.19 -13.69 1.15
C TYR A 102 -10.56 -13.98 1.75
N ASP A 103 -10.79 -13.54 2.98
CA ASP A 103 -12.04 -13.71 3.70
C ASP A 103 -12.42 -12.45 4.51
N PHE A 104 -13.56 -12.52 5.20
CA PHE A 104 -14.09 -11.46 6.06
C PHE A 104 -14.23 -12.00 7.49
N PRO A 105 -13.12 -12.16 8.24
CA PRO A 105 -13.14 -12.83 9.53
C PRO A 105 -13.86 -12.02 10.60
N SER A 106 -14.52 -12.73 11.51
CA SER A 106 -15.10 -12.17 12.72
C SER A 106 -14.03 -11.93 13.78
N PRO A 107 -14.21 -10.94 14.69
CA PRO A 107 -15.40 -10.09 14.82
C PRO A 107 -15.38 -8.81 13.98
N GLU A 108 -14.23 -8.42 13.42
CA GLU A 108 -14.03 -7.09 12.83
C GLU A 108 -14.98 -6.83 11.64
N TRP A 109 -15.26 -7.87 10.87
CA TRP A 109 -16.16 -7.80 9.70
C TRP A 109 -17.64 -7.98 10.01
N ASP A 110 -18.03 -8.37 11.23
CA ASP A 110 -19.44 -8.61 11.56
C ASP A 110 -20.26 -7.32 11.49
N THR A 111 -19.63 -6.20 11.85
CA THR A 111 -20.25 -4.87 11.78
C THR A 111 -20.13 -4.19 10.42
N VAL A 112 -19.39 -4.78 9.47
CA VAL A 112 -19.19 -4.20 8.13
C VAL A 112 -20.36 -4.60 7.23
N THR A 113 -20.94 -3.60 6.55
CA THR A 113 -22.18 -3.79 5.81
C THR A 113 -22.00 -4.77 4.63
N PRO A 114 -23.04 -5.55 4.28
CA PRO A 114 -22.98 -6.48 3.15
C PRO A 114 -22.60 -5.79 1.83
N GLU A 115 -23.01 -4.55 1.62
CA GLU A 115 -22.72 -3.79 0.40
C GLU A 115 -21.25 -3.40 0.30
N ALA A 116 -20.58 -3.16 1.44
CA ALA A 116 -19.13 -2.93 1.47
C ALA A 116 -18.38 -4.20 1.03
N LYS A 117 -18.76 -5.34 1.61
CA LYS A 117 -18.20 -6.66 1.27
C LYS A 117 -18.48 -7.00 -0.19
N ASN A 118 -19.68 -6.71 -0.69
CA ASN A 118 -20.04 -6.92 -2.08
C ASN A 118 -19.18 -6.09 -3.04
N LEU A 119 -18.94 -4.81 -2.75
CA LEU A 119 -18.07 -3.97 -3.56
C LEU A 119 -16.62 -4.50 -3.58
N ILE A 120 -16.10 -4.95 -2.42
CA ILE A 120 -14.78 -5.60 -2.35
C ILE A 120 -14.75 -6.85 -3.23
N ASN A 121 -15.77 -7.70 -3.16
CA ASN A 121 -15.86 -8.91 -3.99
C ASN A 121 -15.82 -8.59 -5.49
N GLN A 122 -16.53 -7.54 -5.90
CA GLN A 122 -16.54 -7.08 -7.28
C GLN A 122 -15.18 -6.50 -7.74
N MET A 123 -14.45 -5.81 -6.84
CA MET A 123 -13.10 -5.28 -7.13
C MET A 123 -12.02 -6.37 -7.12
N LEU A 124 -12.10 -7.33 -6.19
CA LEU A 124 -11.17 -8.45 -6.03
C LEU A 124 -11.60 -9.68 -6.85
N THR A 125 -12.31 -9.45 -7.96
CA THR A 125 -12.64 -10.51 -8.91
C THR A 125 -11.40 -10.89 -9.72
N ILE A 126 -11.08 -12.19 -9.73
CA ILE A 126 -9.85 -12.72 -10.33
C ILE A 126 -9.80 -12.49 -11.84
N ASN A 127 -10.90 -12.74 -12.54
CA ASN A 127 -10.97 -12.52 -13.97
C ASN A 127 -11.12 -11.01 -14.26
N PRO A 128 -10.12 -10.35 -14.87
CA PRO A 128 -10.17 -8.90 -15.10
C PRO A 128 -11.33 -8.47 -16.01
N ALA A 129 -11.82 -9.34 -16.90
CA ALA A 129 -12.97 -9.04 -17.77
C ALA A 129 -14.32 -9.07 -17.02
N LYS A 130 -14.37 -9.69 -15.83
CA LYS A 130 -15.56 -9.71 -14.95
C LYS A 130 -15.41 -8.76 -13.76
N ARG A 131 -14.24 -8.15 -13.59
CA ARG A 131 -13.95 -7.21 -12.51
C ARG A 131 -14.69 -5.91 -12.79
N ILE A 132 -15.32 -5.36 -11.76
CA ILE A 132 -16.04 -4.09 -11.87
C ILE A 132 -15.13 -2.99 -12.43
N THR A 133 -15.67 -2.10 -13.25
CA THR A 133 -14.95 -0.92 -13.74
C THR A 133 -15.02 0.22 -12.73
N ALA A 134 -14.16 1.24 -12.89
CA ALA A 134 -14.24 2.43 -12.04
C ALA A 134 -15.60 3.16 -12.17
N GLN A 135 -16.12 3.24 -13.39
CA GLN A 135 -17.43 3.79 -13.75
C GLN A 135 -18.54 3.09 -12.97
N GLU A 136 -18.54 1.76 -12.95
CA GLU A 136 -19.54 0.95 -12.27
C GLU A 136 -19.39 1.02 -10.75
N ALA A 137 -18.16 0.99 -10.24
CA ALA A 137 -17.88 1.08 -8.82
C ALA A 137 -18.35 2.41 -8.21
N LEU A 138 -18.25 3.53 -8.93
CA LEU A 138 -18.82 4.80 -8.46
C LEU A 138 -20.35 4.79 -8.35
N LYS A 139 -21.01 3.98 -9.18
CA LYS A 139 -22.47 3.83 -9.17
C LYS A 139 -22.94 2.80 -8.15
N HIS A 140 -22.02 2.06 -7.51
CA HIS A 140 -22.35 1.05 -6.53
C HIS A 140 -23.10 1.66 -5.32
N PRO A 141 -24.17 1.03 -4.79
CA PRO A 141 -24.97 1.59 -3.69
C PRO A 141 -24.16 2.03 -2.47
N TRP A 142 -23.13 1.26 -2.11
CA TRP A 142 -22.22 1.61 -1.00
C TRP A 142 -21.50 2.96 -1.19
N VAL A 143 -21.28 3.37 -2.45
CA VAL A 143 -20.63 4.65 -2.81
C VAL A 143 -21.67 5.75 -3.01
N CYS A 144 -22.71 5.51 -3.84
CA CYS A 144 -23.65 6.55 -4.26
C CYS A 144 -24.81 6.80 -3.29
N GLN A 145 -25.19 5.82 -2.45
CA GLN A 145 -26.30 5.92 -1.48
C GLN A 145 -25.77 5.91 -0.04
N ARG A 146 -24.66 6.61 0.18
CA ARG A 146 -23.89 6.61 1.43
C ARG A 146 -24.76 6.86 2.68
N SER A 147 -25.67 7.83 2.62
CA SER A 147 -26.51 8.23 3.77
C SER A 147 -27.39 7.09 4.30
N THR A 148 -27.65 6.09 3.46
CA THR A 148 -28.60 5.01 3.74
C THR A 148 -27.91 3.67 3.92
N VAL A 149 -26.80 3.44 3.19
CA VAL A 149 -26.16 2.12 3.05
C VAL A 149 -24.85 1.99 3.83
N ALA A 150 -24.13 3.09 4.07
CA ALA A 150 -22.88 3.04 4.82
C ALA A 150 -23.15 3.13 6.33
N SER A 151 -22.52 2.25 7.10
CA SER A 151 -22.59 2.31 8.58
C SER A 151 -22.03 3.65 9.09
N MET A 152 -22.75 4.28 10.03
CA MET A 152 -22.33 5.50 10.71
C MET A 152 -21.54 5.24 12.00
N MET A 153 -21.19 3.98 12.29
CA MET A 153 -20.46 3.62 13.51
C MET A 153 -18.99 3.99 13.40
N HIS A 154 -18.46 4.71 14.39
CA HIS A 154 -17.03 4.93 14.54
C HIS A 154 -16.35 3.65 15.03
N ARG A 155 -15.43 3.08 14.23
CA ARG A 155 -14.69 1.85 14.58
C ARG A 155 -13.31 2.17 15.13
N GLN A 156 -13.18 2.22 16.46
CA GLN A 156 -11.92 2.53 17.13
C GLN A 156 -10.84 1.45 16.88
N GLU A 157 -11.20 0.17 16.87
CA GLU A 157 -10.29 -0.95 16.62
C GLU A 157 -9.63 -0.84 15.22
N THR A 158 -10.40 -0.47 14.20
CA THR A 158 -9.87 -0.19 12.85
C THR A 158 -8.80 0.91 12.88
N VAL A 159 -9.01 1.99 13.65
CA VAL A 159 -8.04 3.09 13.77
C VAL A 159 -6.73 2.57 14.36
N GLU A 160 -6.78 1.73 15.38
CA GLU A 160 -5.60 1.16 16.03
C GLU A 160 -4.86 0.19 15.13
N CYS A 161 -5.59 -0.68 14.43
CA CYS A 161 -5.01 -1.60 13.46
C CYS A 161 -4.33 -0.84 12.32
N LEU A 162 -4.96 0.20 11.78
CA LEU A 162 -4.36 1.07 10.78
C LEU A 162 -3.09 1.77 11.25
N LYS A 163 -3.02 2.21 12.52
CA LYS A 163 -1.78 2.77 13.09
C LYS A 163 -0.65 1.73 13.09
N LYS A 164 -0.93 0.51 13.54
CA LYS A 164 0.03 -0.61 13.55
C LYS A 164 0.49 -0.97 12.13
N PHE A 165 -0.44 -1.08 11.19
CA PHE A 165 -0.16 -1.34 9.77
C PHE A 165 0.78 -0.28 9.18
N ASN A 166 0.48 1.00 9.41
CA ASN A 166 1.33 2.09 8.92
C ASN A 166 2.70 2.11 9.57
N ALA A 167 2.80 1.81 10.88
CA ALA A 167 4.08 1.72 11.56
C ALA A 167 4.94 0.59 10.98
N ARG A 168 4.37 -0.61 10.82
CA ARG A 168 5.06 -1.78 10.22
C ARG A 168 5.54 -1.47 8.80
N ARG A 169 4.70 -0.84 8.00
CA ARG A 169 4.99 -0.47 6.61
C ARG A 169 6.12 0.57 6.52
N LYS A 170 6.07 1.64 7.34
CA LYS A 170 7.13 2.66 7.41
C LYS A 170 8.48 2.06 7.84
N LEU A 171 8.46 1.16 8.82
CA LEU A 171 9.67 0.47 9.28
C LEU A 171 10.30 -0.39 8.18
N LYS A 172 9.49 -1.19 7.47
CA LYS A 172 9.98 -1.99 6.33
C LYS A 172 10.63 -1.11 5.25
N GLY A 173 9.99 0.03 4.92
CA GLY A 173 10.54 0.99 3.96
C GLY A 173 11.88 1.58 4.42
N ALA A 174 11.99 1.99 5.69
CA ALA A 174 13.22 2.56 6.24
C ALA A 174 14.38 1.56 6.24
N ILE A 175 14.13 0.30 6.60
CA ILE A 175 15.15 -0.77 6.57
C ILE A 175 15.68 -0.97 5.15
N LEU A 176 14.79 -1.02 4.16
CA LEU A 176 15.19 -1.16 2.76
C LEU A 176 16.05 0.02 2.30
N THR A 177 15.68 1.26 2.65
CA THR A 177 16.49 2.45 2.37
C THR A 177 17.88 2.34 3.00
N THR A 178 17.99 1.92 4.26
CA THR A 178 19.30 1.71 4.93
C THR A 178 20.13 0.65 4.21
N MET A 179 19.52 -0.47 3.80
CA MET A 179 20.24 -1.50 3.02
C MET A 179 20.75 -0.97 1.68
N LEU A 180 19.98 -0.15 0.98
CA LEU A 180 20.40 0.48 -0.27
C LEU A 180 21.56 1.46 -0.06
N VAL A 181 21.48 2.32 0.96
CA VAL A 181 22.55 3.26 1.30
C VAL A 181 23.84 2.52 1.69
N SER A 182 23.73 1.46 2.50
CA SER A 182 24.88 0.63 2.86
C SER A 182 25.53 -0.05 1.66
N ARG A 183 24.75 -0.52 0.68
CA ARG A 183 25.28 -1.08 -0.57
C ARG A 183 26.01 -0.02 -1.40
N ASN A 184 25.47 1.19 -1.53
CA ASN A 184 26.12 2.29 -2.23
C ASN A 184 27.45 2.70 -1.55
N PHE A 185 27.49 2.67 -0.21
CA PHE A 185 28.72 2.95 0.54
C PHE A 185 29.78 1.84 0.38
N SER A 186 29.36 0.57 0.33
CA SER A 186 30.27 -0.55 0.07
C SER A 186 30.81 -0.54 -1.36
N VAL A 187 30.03 -0.10 -2.35
CA VAL A 187 30.47 0.05 -3.75
C VAL A 187 31.40 1.26 -3.92
N GLY A 188 31.17 2.34 -3.18
CA GLY A 188 32.02 3.55 -3.19
C GLY A 188 33.42 3.38 -2.59
N ARG A 189 33.73 2.23 -1.98
CA ARG A 189 35.04 1.93 -1.37
C ARG A 189 36.00 1.14 -2.26
N GLN A 190 35.65 0.83 -3.51
CA GLN A 190 36.51 0.04 -4.43
C GLN A 190 37.22 0.84 -5.54
N THR A 191 37.09 2.16 -5.62
CA THR A 191 37.85 2.96 -6.60
C THR A 191 38.95 3.76 -5.93
N THR A 192 40.11 3.14 -5.71
CA THR A 192 41.46 3.76 -5.69
C THR A 192 42.52 2.67 -5.56
N ALA A 193 42.79 1.97 -6.66
CA ALA A 193 44.12 1.39 -6.93
C ALA A 193 44.25 1.13 -8.44
N PRO A 194 45.40 1.42 -9.07
CA PRO A 194 45.56 1.42 -10.52
C PRO A 194 45.71 0.02 -11.12
N ALA A 195 45.52 -0.03 -12.43
CA ALA A 195 45.46 -1.20 -13.28
C ALA A 195 46.71 -2.11 -13.23
N SER A 196 46.47 -3.41 -13.30
CA SER A 196 47.33 -4.37 -13.99
C SER A 196 46.48 -5.43 -14.68
N VAL A 197 46.67 -5.54 -15.99
CA VAL A 197 45.95 -6.42 -16.92
C VAL A 197 46.54 -7.84 -16.86
N SER A 198 45.68 -8.86 -16.76
CA SER A 198 45.80 -10.12 -17.53
C SER A 198 44.56 -10.98 -17.34
N GLY A 199 44.02 -11.51 -18.45
CA GLY A 199 42.74 -12.20 -18.52
C GLY A 199 42.78 -13.70 -18.18
N VAL A 200 41.60 -14.30 -18.10
CA VAL A 200 41.05 -15.34 -19.01
C VAL A 200 39.70 -15.81 -18.43
N ALA A 201 38.83 -16.27 -19.34
CA ALA A 201 37.41 -16.61 -19.24
C ALA A 201 36.99 -17.65 -18.18
N GLY A 202 35.70 -17.63 -17.81
CA GLY A 202 35.04 -18.74 -17.13
C GLY A 202 33.65 -18.41 -16.55
N THR A 203 32.62 -18.97 -17.17
CA THR A 203 31.19 -19.07 -16.80
C THR A 203 30.95 -19.41 -15.31
N THR A 204 29.93 -18.83 -14.66
CA THR A 204 28.85 -19.56 -13.94
C THR A 204 27.91 -18.65 -13.14
N ALA A 205 26.66 -19.09 -13.10
CA ALA A 205 25.53 -18.53 -12.38
C ALA A 205 25.55 -18.84 -10.87
N GLY A 206 24.86 -17.99 -10.10
CA GLY A 206 24.27 -18.37 -8.81
C GLY A 206 25.00 -17.87 -7.55
N ILE A 207 24.19 -17.62 -6.51
CA ILE A 207 24.56 -17.28 -5.11
C ILE A 207 24.81 -15.76 -4.96
N VAL A 208 24.00 -14.98 -4.22
CA VAL A 208 23.93 -14.93 -2.75
C VAL A 208 22.55 -14.43 -2.28
N GLU A 209 21.77 -15.31 -1.65
CA GLU A 209 20.69 -14.95 -0.71
C GLU A 209 20.94 -15.76 0.57
N GLN A 210 21.62 -15.18 1.57
CA GLN A 210 21.66 -15.78 2.93
C GLN A 210 22.18 -14.90 4.08
N ALA A 211 22.20 -13.56 3.98
CA ALA A 211 22.80 -12.72 5.03
C ALA A 211 21.83 -11.99 5.99
N ALA A 212 20.51 -12.25 5.94
CA ALA A 212 19.53 -11.47 6.73
C ALA A 212 18.68 -12.27 7.74
N LYS A 213 19.10 -13.48 8.14
CA LYS A 213 18.29 -14.36 9.03
C LYS A 213 18.80 -14.54 10.46
N SER A 214 19.81 -13.79 10.92
CA SER A 214 20.43 -14.07 12.24
C SER A 214 20.21 -13.04 13.36
N LEU A 215 19.50 -11.92 13.16
CA LEU A 215 19.44 -10.84 14.18
C LEU A 215 18.07 -10.59 14.84
N LEU A 216 17.14 -11.55 14.80
CA LEU A 216 15.84 -11.41 15.49
C LEU A 216 15.49 -12.53 16.49
N ASN A 217 16.47 -13.29 16.97
CA ASN A 217 16.27 -14.20 18.10
C ASN A 217 17.17 -13.84 19.27
N LYS A 218 16.62 -13.09 20.23
CA LYS A 218 16.88 -13.25 21.67
C LYS A 218 15.72 -12.62 22.45
N LYS A 219 14.79 -13.47 22.88
CA LYS A 219 13.88 -13.22 24.00
C LYS A 219 14.75 -13.08 25.26
N ALA A 220 14.55 -12.02 26.04
CA ALA A 220 14.89 -11.99 27.44
C ALA A 220 13.69 -11.42 28.20
N ASP A 221 13.22 -12.26 29.11
CA ASP A 221 12.11 -12.13 30.05
C ASP A 221 12.44 -11.10 31.13
N VAL A 222 11.66 -10.01 31.28
CA VAL A 222 11.65 -9.17 32.50
C VAL A 222 10.27 -8.51 32.71
N LYS A 223 9.75 -8.70 33.92
CA LYS A 223 8.47 -8.26 34.52
C LYS A 223 8.39 -6.71 34.71
N PRO A 224 7.20 -6.07 34.70
CA PRO A 224 7.12 -4.60 34.79
C PRO A 224 7.19 -4.09 36.23
N GLN A 225 8.01 -3.04 36.44
CA GLN A 225 7.95 -2.16 37.61
C GLN A 225 7.73 -0.71 37.15
N THR A 226 6.75 -0.08 37.78
CA THR A 226 6.37 1.32 37.72
C THR A 226 7.38 2.22 38.45
N ASN A 227 7.68 3.41 37.92
CA ASN A 227 7.49 4.68 38.63
C ASN A 227 7.87 5.92 37.80
N SER A 228 7.05 6.95 38.00
CA SER A 228 7.10 8.33 37.50
C SER A 228 8.41 9.07 37.80
N THR A 229 8.72 10.14 37.06
CA THR A 229 8.74 11.55 37.55
C THR A 229 9.40 12.55 36.55
N ARG A 230 8.62 13.59 36.20
CA ARG A 230 8.89 15.01 35.85
C ARG A 230 10.05 15.48 34.94
N ASN A 231 9.59 16.26 33.94
CA ASN A 231 9.94 17.64 33.53
C ASN A 231 11.40 18.06 33.27
N SER A 232 11.63 18.64 32.10
CA SER A 232 11.90 20.09 32.00
C SER A 232 11.74 20.62 30.58
N ILE A 233 11.14 21.81 30.51
CA ILE A 233 10.87 22.65 29.34
C ILE A 233 12.09 23.57 29.14
N VAL A 234 12.53 23.73 27.89
CA VAL A 234 13.28 24.92 27.45
C VAL A 234 12.69 25.39 26.12
N THR A 235 12.44 26.69 26.04
CA THR A 235 11.66 27.42 25.04
C THR A 235 12.50 28.10 23.96
N SER A 236 11.94 28.05 22.74
CA SER A 236 11.93 29.11 21.70
C SER A 236 13.21 29.44 20.90
N PRO A 237 13.09 30.16 19.77
CA PRO A 237 12.17 29.98 18.65
C PRO A 237 12.92 30.06 17.30
N LYS A 238 12.36 29.53 16.20
CA LYS A 238 12.40 30.15 14.85
C LYS A 238 11.67 29.29 13.82
N GLY A 239 11.03 30.01 12.89
CA GLY A 239 10.00 29.52 11.99
C GLY A 239 10.43 28.34 11.13
N ASN A 240 9.46 27.51 10.80
CA ASN A 240 9.63 26.51 9.77
C ASN A 240 8.32 26.36 8.99
N ILE A 241 8.47 26.62 7.69
CA ILE A 241 7.62 26.13 6.60
C ILE A 241 7.27 24.65 6.90
N PRO A 242 6.01 24.21 6.84
CA PRO A 242 5.69 22.86 7.24
C PRO A 242 6.28 21.85 6.24
N SER A 243 7.32 21.15 6.69
CA SER A 243 7.88 19.98 6.02
C SER A 243 6.78 18.96 5.69
N ALA A 244 6.79 18.47 4.45
CA ALA A 244 5.85 17.49 3.90
C ALA A 244 5.71 16.21 4.76
N ALA A 245 6.65 15.95 5.67
CA ALA A 245 6.59 14.85 6.63
C ALA A 245 5.41 14.95 7.62
N LEU A 246 4.96 16.15 7.98
CA LEU A 246 3.90 16.36 8.98
C LEU A 246 2.48 16.29 8.39
N VAL A 247 2.33 16.46 7.08
CA VAL A 247 1.05 16.34 6.35
C VAL A 247 0.65 14.87 6.17
N ARG A 248 1.64 13.97 6.06
CA ARG A 248 1.45 12.51 5.90
C ARG A 248 0.83 11.82 7.12
N SER A 249 0.83 12.45 8.30
CA SER A 249 0.23 11.89 9.51
C SER A 249 -1.26 12.24 9.67
N CYS A 250 -1.77 13.27 8.98
CA CYS A 250 -3.16 13.72 9.12
C CYS A 250 -4.17 12.85 8.36
N VAL A 251 -3.74 12.15 7.31
CA VAL A 251 -4.62 11.30 6.49
C VAL A 251 -5.35 10.25 7.34
N LEU A 252 -4.67 9.69 8.33
CA LEU A 252 -5.18 8.61 9.17
C LEU A 252 -6.14 9.03 10.29
N SER A 253 -5.99 10.23 10.85
CA SER A 253 -6.90 10.70 11.90
C SER A 253 -8.20 11.28 11.34
N VAL A 254 -8.18 11.74 10.09
CA VAL A 254 -9.36 12.34 9.42
C VAL A 254 -10.16 11.30 8.63
N CYS A 255 -9.54 10.21 8.17
CA CYS A 255 -10.21 9.17 7.39
C CYS A 255 -11.38 8.47 8.11
N LEU A 256 -11.31 8.25 9.44
CA LEU A 256 -12.20 7.29 10.10
C LEU A 256 -13.49 7.84 10.71
N SER A 257 -13.63 9.14 10.97
CA SER A 257 -14.92 9.66 11.46
C SER A 257 -15.83 10.22 10.36
N VAL A 258 -15.30 10.57 9.17
CA VAL A 258 -16.11 11.24 8.12
C VAL A 258 -15.70 10.90 6.67
N CYS A 259 -14.55 10.26 6.40
CA CYS A 259 -13.93 10.30 5.06
C CYS A 259 -13.69 8.96 4.34
N LEU A 260 -13.98 7.79 4.93
CA LEU A 260 -13.70 6.49 4.28
C LEU A 260 -14.33 6.34 2.87
N PRO A 261 -15.62 6.69 2.67
CA PRO A 261 -16.25 6.65 1.34
C PRO A 261 -15.80 7.80 0.43
N VAL A 262 -15.31 8.92 0.99
CA VAL A 262 -14.72 10.03 0.23
C VAL A 262 -13.35 9.62 -0.33
N CYS A 263 -12.54 8.90 0.45
CA CYS A 263 -11.29 8.33 -0.02
C CYS A 263 -11.52 7.31 -1.14
N LEU A 264 -12.56 6.46 -1.06
CA LEU A 264 -12.89 5.52 -2.12
C LEU A 264 -13.52 6.20 -3.34
N SER A 265 -14.45 7.14 -3.15
CA SER A 265 -15.01 7.96 -4.24
C SER A 265 -13.91 8.74 -4.95
N VAL A 266 -12.86 9.17 -4.25
CA VAL A 266 -11.70 9.81 -4.87
C VAL A 266 -10.77 8.79 -5.52
N CYS A 267 -10.47 7.63 -4.91
CA CYS A 267 -9.69 6.58 -5.58
C CYS A 267 -10.37 6.15 -6.89
N LEU A 268 -11.70 6.01 -6.88
CA LEU A 268 -12.52 5.63 -8.03
C LEU A 268 -12.74 6.79 -9.02
N SER A 269 -13.03 8.01 -8.57
CA SER A 269 -13.11 9.20 -9.46
C SER A 269 -11.77 9.50 -10.10
N VAL A 270 -10.66 9.17 -9.46
CA VAL A 270 -9.33 9.35 -10.07
C VAL A 270 -8.97 8.16 -10.95
N CYS A 271 -9.34 6.91 -10.63
CA CYS A 271 -9.34 5.84 -11.64
C CYS A 271 -10.18 6.23 -12.86
N LEU A 272 -11.28 6.97 -12.73
CA LEU A 272 -12.05 7.52 -13.85
C LEU A 272 -11.43 8.72 -14.55
N SER A 273 -10.64 9.54 -13.84
CA SER A 273 -9.97 10.70 -14.43
C SER A 273 -8.68 10.29 -15.16
N VAL A 274 -8.08 9.18 -14.73
CA VAL A 274 -6.80 8.65 -15.22
C VAL A 274 -7.02 7.50 -16.24
N CYS A 275 -7.96 6.57 -15.99
CA CYS A 275 -8.40 5.55 -16.96
C CYS A 275 -9.51 6.04 -17.91
#